data_AF-A0A816YP43-F1
#
_entry.id   AF-A0A816YP43-F1
#
_cell.length_a   1.000
_cell.length_b   1.000
_cell.length_c   1.000
_cell.angle_alpha   90.00
_cell.angle_beta   90.00
_cell.angle_gamma   90.00
#
_symmetry.space_group_name_H-M   'P 1'
#
loop_
_entity.id
_entity.type
_entity.pdbx_description
1 polymer ?
#
loop_
_entity_poly.entity_id
_entity_poly.type
_entity_poly.pdbx_seq_one_letter_code
_entity_poly.pdbx_strand_id
1 'polypeptide(L)'
;MSLGQFTSSGSAAAFKMSRMFKGLGWATAINSFLVSIYYNVIIAWCLFYLFASFRSKLQWSDCGNWWNTERCATTGKYQFLFLANN
;
A
#
# COMPACT_ATOMS: atom_id res chain seq x y z
N MET A 1 0.78 17.34 -20.89
CA MET A 1 -0.54 17.99 -21.04
C MET A 1 -0.78 18.41 -22.50
N SER A 2 0.15 19.08 -23.18
CA SER A 2 0.04 19.50 -24.58
C SER A 2 -0.27 18.36 -25.57
N LEU A 3 0.51 17.27 -25.57
CA LEU A 3 0.32 16.12 -26.47
C LEU A 3 -1.08 15.47 -26.38
N GLY A 4 -1.65 15.34 -25.17
CA GLY A 4 -2.98 14.77 -24.99
C GLY A 4 -4.11 15.68 -25.50
N GLN A 5 -3.89 17.01 -25.42
CA GLN A 5 -4.82 17.99 -25.99
C GLN A 5 -4.75 18.02 -27.53
N PHE A 6 -3.57 17.86 -28.12
CA PHE A 6 -3.39 17.83 -29.57
C PHE A 6 -3.95 16.57 -30.25
N THR A 7 -3.92 15.42 -29.59
CA THR A 7 -4.39 14.15 -30.19
C THR A 7 -5.84 13.82 -29.83
N SER A 8 -6.47 14.58 -28.93
CA SER A 8 -7.85 14.37 -28.41
C SER A 8 -8.15 12.89 -28.05
N SER A 9 -7.09 12.18 -27.65
CA SER A 9 -7.03 10.72 -27.59
C SER A 9 -6.30 10.30 -26.33
N GLY A 10 -6.75 9.22 -25.69
CA GLY A 10 -6.08 8.65 -24.52
C GLY A 10 -4.63 8.26 -24.80
N SER A 11 -3.82 8.07 -23.74
CA SER A 11 -2.39 7.74 -23.84
C SER A 11 -2.09 6.59 -24.81
N ALA A 12 -2.93 5.56 -24.84
CA ALA A 12 -2.79 4.43 -25.78
C ALA A 12 -3.02 4.80 -27.26
N ALA A 13 -3.84 5.81 -27.54
CA ALA A 13 -4.18 6.26 -28.89
C ALA A 13 -3.27 7.41 -29.37
N ALA A 14 -2.69 8.21 -28.47
CA ALA A 14 -1.69 9.23 -28.81
C ALA A 14 -0.42 8.63 -29.46
N PHE A 15 -0.01 7.44 -29.03
CA PHE A 15 1.14 6.73 -29.60
C PHE A 15 0.84 5.97 -30.90
N LYS A 16 -0.39 6.05 -31.42
CA LYS A 16 -0.78 5.45 -32.71
C LYS A 16 -0.21 6.23 -33.92
N MET A 17 0.32 7.44 -33.68
CA MET A 17 0.94 8.33 -34.67
C MET A 17 2.29 7.81 -35.20
N SER A 18 2.93 6.85 -34.50
CA SER A 18 4.18 6.22 -34.91
C SER A 18 4.17 4.72 -34.60
N ARG A 19 4.52 3.88 -35.59
CA ARG A 19 4.58 2.41 -35.49
C ARG A 19 5.47 1.94 -34.32
N MET A 20 6.46 2.74 -33.93
CA MET A 20 7.44 2.42 -32.89
C MET A 20 6.92 2.60 -31.45
N PHE A 21 5.99 3.53 -31.23
CA PHE A 21 5.46 3.82 -29.88
C PHE A 21 4.20 3.02 -29.52
N LYS A 22 3.70 2.17 -30.42
CA LYS A 22 2.52 1.33 -30.16
C LYS A 22 2.68 0.50 -28.88
N GLY A 23 3.88 0.00 -28.58
CA GLY A 23 4.17 -0.75 -27.35
C GLY A 23 4.07 0.08 -26.06
N LEU A 24 4.40 1.38 -26.12
CA LEU A 24 4.33 2.28 -24.96
C LEU A 24 2.89 2.55 -24.52
N GLY A 25 1.95 2.59 -25.47
CA GLY A 25 0.52 2.68 -25.18
C GLY A 25 -0.01 1.48 -24.38
N TRP A 26 0.42 0.26 -24.74
CA TRP A 26 0.05 -0.95 -24.00
C TRP A 26 0.75 -1.04 -22.65
N ALA A 27 2.04 -0.67 -22.58
CA ALA A 27 2.79 -0.66 -21.33
C ALA A 27 2.15 0.28 -20.30
N THR A 28 1.71 1.47 -20.72
CA THR A 28 1.03 2.42 -19.82
C THR A 28 -0.37 1.94 -19.39
N ALA A 29 -1.10 1.24 -20.26
CA ALA A 29 -2.37 0.61 -19.88
C ALA A 29 -2.19 -0.51 -18.85
N ILE A 30 -1.21 -1.41 -19.07
CA ILE A 30 -0.87 -2.49 -18.14
C ILE A 30 -0.37 -1.91 -16.81
N ASN A 31 0.49 -0.89 -16.84
CA ASN A 31 0.97 -0.21 -15.64
C ASN A 31 -0.19 0.38 -14.84
N SER A 32 -1.14 1.05 -15.50
CA SER A 32 -2.31 1.64 -14.83
C SER A 32 -3.18 0.56 -14.16
N PHE A 33 -3.33 -0.60 -14.80
CA PHE A 33 -4.05 -1.74 -14.23
C PHE A 33 -3.34 -2.32 -13.00
N LEU A 34 -2.02 -2.56 -13.08
CA LEU A 34 -1.22 -3.07 -11.97
C LEU A 34 -1.20 -2.11 -10.77
N VAL A 35 -1.02 -0.82 -11.04
CA VAL A 35 -1.07 0.24 -10.04
C VAL A 35 -2.45 0.27 -9.37
N SER A 36 -3.54 0.17 -10.14
CA SER A 36 -4.90 0.13 -9.58
C SER A 36 -5.07 -1.00 -8.57
N ILE A 37 -4.65 -2.24 -8.90
CA ILE A 37 -4.76 -3.38 -7.99
C ILE A 37 -3.93 -3.15 -6.72
N TYR A 38 -2.66 -2.74 -6.88
CA TYR A 38 -1.76 -2.49 -5.75
C TYR A 38 -2.30 -1.41 -4.79
N TYR A 39 -2.78 -0.29 -5.33
CA TYR A 39 -3.32 0.80 -4.51
C TYR A 39 -4.62 0.42 -3.81
N ASN A 40 -5.50 -0.37 -4.45
CA ASN A 40 -6.72 -0.86 -3.80
C ASN A 40 -6.39 -1.74 -2.58
N VAL A 41 -5.35 -2.58 -2.66
CA VAL A 41 -4.88 -3.37 -1.51
C VAL A 41 -4.43 -2.45 -0.38
N ILE A 42 -3.62 -1.44 -0.65
CA ILE A 42 -3.18 -0.47 0.37
C ILE A 42 -4.37 0.23 1.02
N ILE A 43 -5.33 0.71 0.23
CA ILE A 43 -6.53 1.38 0.76
C ILE A 43 -7.33 0.42 1.65
N ALA A 44 -7.48 -0.84 1.25
CA ALA A 44 -8.14 -1.85 2.07
C ALA A 44 -7.43 -2.06 3.42
N TRP A 45 -6.09 -2.13 3.43
CA TRP A 45 -5.32 -2.18 4.67
C TRP A 45 -5.50 -0.91 5.52
N CYS A 46 -5.48 0.28 4.90
CA CYS A 46 -5.72 1.54 5.61
C CYS A 46 -7.10 1.58 6.27
N LEU A 47 -8.14 1.17 5.55
CA LEU A 47 -9.50 1.08 6.09
C LEU A 47 -9.60 0.06 7.23
N PHE A 48 -8.97 -1.11 7.08
CA PHE A 48 -8.90 -2.12 8.13
C PHE A 48 -8.28 -1.56 9.42
N TYR A 49 -7.11 -0.92 9.32
CA TYR A 49 -6.45 -0.30 10.46
C TYR A 49 -7.23 0.89 11.04
N LEU A 50 -7.91 1.66 10.19
CA LEU A 50 -8.78 2.77 10.61
C LEU A 50 -9.93 2.25 11.49
N PHE A 51 -10.68 1.26 11.02
CA PHE A 51 -11.79 0.69 11.79
C PHE A 51 -11.31 -0.05 13.05
N ALA A 52 -10.18 -0.74 12.97
CA ALA A 52 -9.59 -1.39 14.13
C ALA A 52 -9.11 -0.38 15.20
N SER A 53 -8.80 0.86 14.81
CA SER A 53 -8.41 1.93 15.74
C SER A 53 -9.57 2.49 16.57
N PHE A 54 -10.82 2.31 16.13
CA PHE A 54 -12.00 2.69 16.92
C PHE A 54 -12.34 1.67 18.02
N ARG A 55 -11.59 0.57 18.14
CA ARG A 55 -11.77 -0.40 19.24
C ARG A 55 -11.19 0.16 20.54
N SER A 56 -11.90 -0.01 21.65
CA SER A 56 -11.51 0.49 22.98
C SER A 56 -10.16 -0.06 23.48
N LYS A 57 -9.85 -1.31 23.13
CA LYS A 57 -8.54 -1.92 23.32
C LYS A 57 -7.94 -2.26 21.96
N LEU A 58 -6.81 -1.66 21.66
CA LEU A 58 -6.13 -1.81 20.39
C LEU A 58 -5.39 -3.16 20.35
N GLN A 59 -5.62 -3.95 19.31
CA GLN A 59 -5.11 -5.32 19.24
C GLN A 59 -3.58 -5.37 19.21
N TRP A 60 -2.93 -4.35 18.65
CA TRP A 60 -1.46 -4.20 18.63
C TRP A 60 -0.87 -3.55 19.89
N SER A 61 -1.68 -3.24 20.90
CA SER A 61 -1.20 -2.69 22.18
C SER A 61 -0.58 -3.74 23.09
N ASP A 62 -0.93 -5.02 22.93
CA ASP A 62 -0.52 -6.10 23.80
C ASP A 62 -0.04 -7.32 23.04
N CYS A 63 0.88 -8.05 23.66
CA CYS A 63 1.41 -9.30 23.13
C CYS A 63 0.51 -10.54 23.35
N GLY A 64 -0.74 -10.37 23.78
CA GLY A 64 -1.66 -11.47 24.15
C GLY A 64 -2.47 -12.10 23.01
N ASN A 65 -2.19 -11.80 21.75
CA ASN A 65 -2.95 -12.37 20.63
C ASN A 65 -2.37 -13.71 20.15
N TRP A 66 -3.21 -14.54 19.54
CA TRP A 66 -2.83 -15.86 19.02
C TRP A 66 -1.78 -15.81 17.89
N TRP A 67 -1.68 -14.68 17.18
CA TRP A 67 -0.70 -14.48 16.11
C TRP A 67 0.66 -13.95 16.60
N ASN A 68 0.81 -13.69 17.90
CA ASN A 68 2.08 -13.17 18.43
C ASN A 68 3.08 -14.30 18.67
N THR A 69 4.35 -14.00 18.38
CA THR A 69 5.48 -14.89 18.66
C THR A 69 6.03 -14.66 20.06
N GLU A 70 6.82 -15.61 20.59
CA GLU A 70 7.49 -15.52 21.91
C GLU A 70 8.39 -14.28 22.07
N ARG A 71 8.87 -13.73 20.95
CA ARG A 71 9.68 -12.51 20.89
C ARG A 71 8.87 -11.22 20.96
N CYS A 72 7.55 -11.30 21.06
CA CYS A 72 6.71 -10.13 21.28
C CYS A 72 6.96 -9.57 22.68
N ALA A 73 7.25 -8.27 22.76
CA ALA A 73 7.35 -7.57 24.02
C ALA A 73 6.64 -6.22 23.93
N THR A 74 5.91 -5.90 25.00
CA THR A 74 5.28 -4.60 25.22
C THR A 74 6.29 -3.69 25.93
N THR A 75 6.17 -2.36 25.77
CA THR A 75 7.04 -1.35 26.42
C THR A 75 7.30 -1.62 27.90
N GLY A 76 6.28 -2.05 28.65
CA GLY A 76 6.44 -2.41 30.07
C GLY A 76 7.39 -3.60 30.32
N LYS A 77 7.39 -4.60 29.44
CA LYS A 77 8.28 -5.77 29.51
C LYS A 77 9.73 -5.39 29.21
N TYR A 78 9.95 -4.49 28.24
CA TYR A 78 11.28 -3.95 27.94
C TYR A 78 11.85 -3.12 29.09
N GLN A 79 11.05 -2.25 29.70
CA GLN A 79 11.48 -1.45 30.85
C GLN A 79 11.88 -2.33 32.05
N PHE A 80 11.08 -3.35 32.36
CA PHE A 80 11.42 -4.31 33.42
C PHE A 80 12.70 -5.09 33.11
N LEU A 81 12.86 -5.59 31.88
CA LEU A 81 14.07 -6.32 31.47
C LEU A 81 15.32 -5.44 31.53
N PHE A 82 15.22 -4.15 31.19
CA PHE A 82 16.35 -3.22 31.28
C PHE A 82 16.75 -2.92 32.73
N LEU A 83 15.76 -2.76 33.62
CA LEU A 83 16.01 -2.56 35.07
C LEU A 83 16.47 -3.83 35.78
N ALA A 84 16.06 -5.01 35.31
CA ALA A 84 16.50 -6.30 35.85
C ALA A 84 17.86 -6.76 35.30
N ASN A 85 18.39 -6.10 34.27
CA ASN A 85 19.69 -6.36 33.67
C ASN A 85 20.73 -5.26 33.98
N ASN A 86 20.37 -4.27 34.79
CA ASN A 86 21.28 -3.28 35.39
C ASN A 86 21.49 -3.60 36.87
#